data_AF-A0A4S2M1V2-F1
#
_entry.id   AF-A0A4S2M1V2-F1
#
_cell.length_a   1.000
_cell.length_b   1.000
_cell.length_c   1.000
_cell.angle_alpha   90.00
_cell.angle_beta   90.00
_cell.angle_gamma   90.00
#
_symmetry.space_group_name_H-M   'P 1'
#
loop_
_entity.id
_entity.type
_entity.pdbx_description
1 polymer ?
#
loop_
_entity_poly.entity_id
_entity_poly.type
_entity_poly.pdbx_seq_one_letter_code
_entity_poly.pdbx_strand_id
1 'polypeptide(L)'
;MVLELETLSVGILHAADERDFKTACSYFYEAFEGFDSIGSNRAVDALKYMLLSKIMLNCPEEIPNILTGKLALKYNSPHLDAMREVGLAAKNRSLGDFLAVRNKYPVELLEDPVVSRHLNCFYDTLFGQNLLKLIEPYSRVQIGHIAKLINLPLDVVEKKLSQMILDNEHNGILDQGSGVLVLREPQCEGKDYPHALAAIHSLNGIVDMLFQKTTKLK
;
A
#
# COMPACT_ATOMS: atom_id res chain seq x y z
N MET A 1 14.39 3.86 -31.10
CA MET A 1 13.07 3.20 -31.24
C MET A 1 12.98 1.84 -30.56
N VAL A 2 13.83 0.83 -30.89
CA VAL A 2 13.77 -0.50 -30.22
C VAL A 2 14.25 -0.43 -28.76
N LEU A 3 15.39 0.22 -28.50
CA LEU A 3 15.91 0.40 -27.13
C LEU A 3 14.96 1.18 -26.21
N GLU A 4 14.25 2.19 -26.73
CA GLU A 4 13.33 3.03 -25.93
C GLU A 4 12.00 2.31 -25.62
N LEU A 5 11.58 1.41 -26.50
CA LEU A 5 10.47 0.49 -26.23
C LEU A 5 10.88 -0.55 -25.19
N GLU A 6 12.11 -1.04 -25.27
CA GLU A 6 12.67 -1.96 -24.27
C GLU A 6 12.79 -1.28 -22.89
N THR A 7 13.26 -0.04 -22.78
CA THR A 7 13.33 0.67 -21.48
C THR A 7 11.96 0.94 -20.88
N LEU A 8 10.96 1.33 -21.69
CA LEU A 8 9.57 1.46 -21.24
C LEU A 8 9.02 0.11 -20.75
N SER A 9 9.28 -0.96 -21.49
CA SER A 9 8.83 -2.32 -21.16
C SER A 9 9.52 -2.85 -19.90
N VAL A 10 10.81 -2.56 -19.73
CA VAL A 10 11.62 -2.92 -18.54
C VAL A 10 11.15 -2.13 -17.31
N GLY A 11 10.82 -0.84 -17.46
CA GLY A 11 10.22 -0.03 -16.40
C GLY A 11 8.84 -0.54 -15.98
N ILE A 12 8.02 -0.97 -16.94
CA ILE A 12 6.74 -1.66 -16.68
C ILE A 12 6.98 -2.98 -15.95
N LEU A 13 8.01 -3.74 -16.34
CA LEU A 13 8.35 -5.03 -15.73
C LEU A 13 8.81 -4.87 -14.27
N HIS A 14 9.69 -3.91 -13.98
CA HIS A 14 10.13 -3.60 -12.60
C HIS A 14 8.98 -3.04 -11.75
N ALA A 15 8.11 -2.20 -12.33
CA ALA A 15 6.90 -1.73 -11.65
C ALA A 15 5.94 -2.88 -11.34
N ALA A 16 5.79 -3.85 -12.26
CA ALA A 16 4.85 -4.96 -12.17
C ALA A 16 5.29 -6.12 -11.27
N ASP A 17 6.60 -6.46 -11.26
CA ASP A 17 7.12 -7.66 -10.59
C ASP A 17 7.91 -7.36 -9.30
N GLU A 18 8.67 -6.26 -9.23
CA GLU A 18 9.58 -6.01 -8.09
C GLU A 18 9.05 -4.98 -7.08
N ARG A 19 7.93 -4.30 -7.39
CA ARG A 19 7.42 -3.13 -6.63
C ARG A 19 8.47 -2.04 -6.40
N ASP A 20 9.56 -2.03 -7.16
CA ASP A 20 10.64 -1.06 -7.00
C ASP A 20 10.37 0.19 -7.84
N PHE A 21 9.37 0.96 -7.40
CA PHE A 21 8.87 2.13 -8.11
C PHE A 21 9.91 3.26 -8.22
N LYS A 22 10.94 3.25 -7.37
CA LYS A 22 12.02 4.25 -7.41
C LYS A 22 12.91 4.04 -8.63
N THR A 23 13.29 2.79 -8.89
CA THR A 23 14.10 2.41 -10.04
C THR A 23 13.29 2.51 -11.33
N ALA A 24 12.02 2.06 -11.31
CA ALA A 24 11.10 2.21 -12.43
C ALA A 24 10.90 3.68 -12.84
N CYS A 25 10.82 4.62 -11.88
CA CYS A 25 10.69 6.04 -12.17
C CYS A 25 11.88 6.61 -12.96
N SER A 26 13.11 6.16 -12.68
CA SER A 26 14.30 6.57 -13.44
C SER A 26 14.22 6.09 -14.89
N TYR A 27 13.81 4.84 -15.10
CA TYR A 27 13.62 4.29 -16.45
C TYR A 27 12.52 5.01 -17.24
N PHE A 28 11.41 5.39 -16.58
CA PHE A 28 10.37 6.18 -17.23
C PHE A 28 10.82 7.60 -17.58
N TYR A 29 11.70 8.19 -16.77
CA TYR A 29 12.27 9.51 -17.06
C TYR A 29 13.21 9.46 -18.27
N GLU A 30 14.10 8.47 -18.34
CA GLU A 30 14.99 8.26 -19.50
C GLU A 30 14.18 7.98 -20.79
N ALA A 31 13.14 7.15 -20.70
CA ALA A 31 12.23 6.90 -21.82
C ALA A 31 11.49 8.18 -22.26
N PHE A 32 11.09 9.04 -21.32
CA PHE A 32 10.44 10.31 -21.61
C PHE A 32 11.36 11.28 -22.35
N GLU A 33 12.62 11.46 -21.92
CA GLU A 33 13.58 12.32 -22.63
C GLU A 33 13.86 11.81 -24.06
N GLY A 34 13.95 10.48 -24.23
CA GLY A 34 14.06 9.85 -25.53
C GLY A 34 12.86 10.18 -26.44
N PHE A 35 11.64 10.01 -25.95
CA PHE A 35 10.44 10.29 -26.75
C PHE A 35 10.16 11.79 -26.98
N ASP A 36 10.56 12.68 -26.07
CA ASP A 36 10.45 14.13 -26.27
C ASP A 36 11.41 14.61 -27.36
N SER A 37 12.62 14.05 -27.43
CA SER A 37 13.60 14.38 -28.49
C SER A 37 13.08 14.04 -29.90
N ILE A 38 12.18 13.06 -29.99
CA ILE A 38 11.57 12.56 -31.23
C ILE A 38 10.17 13.18 -31.47
N GLY A 39 9.57 13.81 -30.45
CA GLY A 39 8.22 14.40 -30.53
C GLY A 39 7.10 13.37 -30.72
N SER A 40 7.27 12.16 -30.18
CA SER A 40 6.31 11.06 -30.35
C SER A 40 5.15 11.14 -29.37
N ASN A 41 3.95 10.73 -29.81
CA ASN A 41 2.77 10.63 -28.93
C ASN A 41 2.97 9.63 -27.76
N ARG A 42 4.00 8.78 -27.83
CA ARG A 42 4.39 7.84 -26.75
C ARG A 42 5.04 8.54 -25.55
N ALA A 43 5.45 9.81 -25.68
CA ALA A 43 5.90 10.61 -24.53
C ALA A 43 4.79 10.76 -23.48
N VAL A 44 3.52 10.80 -23.91
CA VAL A 44 2.35 10.84 -23.02
C VAL A 44 2.26 9.59 -22.16
N ASP A 45 2.48 8.41 -22.76
CA ASP A 45 2.46 7.14 -22.04
C ASP A 45 3.60 7.03 -21.02
N ALA A 46 4.83 7.42 -21.40
CA ALA A 46 5.95 7.45 -20.47
C ALA A 46 5.68 8.38 -19.28
N LEU A 47 5.10 9.57 -19.55
CA LEU A 47 4.72 10.53 -18.51
C LEU A 47 3.62 9.99 -17.59
N LYS A 48 2.62 9.28 -18.15
CA LYS A 48 1.55 8.60 -17.39
C LYS A 48 2.13 7.57 -16.40
N TYR A 49 3.05 6.71 -16.85
CA TYR A 49 3.68 5.71 -15.98
C TYR A 49 4.61 6.33 -14.93
N MET A 50 5.29 7.43 -15.28
CA MET A 50 6.11 8.18 -14.34
C MET A 50 5.25 8.78 -13.20
N LEU A 51 4.14 9.43 -13.55
CA LEU A 51 3.19 9.97 -12.56
C LEU A 51 2.60 8.87 -11.68
N LEU A 52 2.20 7.74 -12.27
CA LEU A 52 1.72 6.59 -11.54
C LEU A 52 2.76 6.08 -10.52
N SER A 53 4.02 5.96 -10.94
CA SER A 53 5.11 5.53 -10.06
C SER A 53 5.31 6.49 -8.89
N LYS A 54 5.19 7.80 -9.12
CA LYS A 54 5.26 8.81 -8.05
C LYS A 54 4.08 8.73 -7.08
N ILE A 55 2.87 8.41 -7.57
CA ILE A 55 1.70 8.16 -6.73
C ILE A 55 1.94 6.92 -5.85
N MET A 56 2.47 5.83 -6.42
CA MET A 56 2.80 4.61 -5.66
C MET A 56 3.89 4.84 -4.59
N LEU A 57 4.85 5.74 -4.85
CA LEU A 57 5.88 6.13 -3.90
C LEU A 57 5.38 7.04 -2.76
N ASN A 58 4.08 7.30 -2.66
CA ASN A 58 3.47 8.22 -1.68
C ASN A 58 4.04 9.65 -1.73
N CYS A 59 4.55 10.10 -2.90
CA CYS A 59 5.02 11.47 -3.12
C CYS A 59 4.13 12.24 -4.11
N PRO A 60 2.83 12.45 -3.80
CA PRO A 60 1.92 13.14 -4.71
C PRO A 60 2.22 14.64 -4.87
N GLU A 61 3.05 15.22 -4.00
CA GLU A 61 3.44 16.64 -4.05
C GLU A 61 4.31 16.97 -5.26
N GLU A 62 5.01 15.98 -5.83
CA GLU A 62 5.86 16.17 -7.01
C GLU A 62 5.04 16.20 -8.31
N ILE A 63 3.81 15.68 -8.31
CA ILE A 63 2.92 15.63 -9.48
C ILE A 63 2.63 17.02 -10.07
N PRO A 64 2.17 18.03 -9.29
CA PRO A 64 1.96 19.37 -9.82
C PRO A 64 3.27 20.02 -10.31
N ASN A 65 4.41 19.70 -9.70
CA ASN A 65 5.72 20.22 -10.13
C ASN A 65 6.14 19.61 -11.48
N ILE A 66 5.86 18.32 -11.69
CA ILE A 66 6.11 17.63 -12.96
C ILE A 66 5.19 18.18 -14.06
N LEU A 67 3.91 18.39 -13.75
CA LEU A 67 2.91 18.89 -14.71
C LEU A 67 3.11 20.36 -15.08
N THR A 68 3.64 21.19 -14.18
CA THR A 68 4.01 22.58 -14.46
C THR A 68 5.37 22.72 -15.15
N GLY A 69 6.12 21.62 -15.27
CA GLY A 69 7.36 21.56 -16.03
C GLY A 69 7.14 21.90 -17.50
N LYS A 70 8.10 22.64 -18.09
CA LYS A 70 8.08 23.08 -19.51
C LYS A 70 7.86 21.94 -20.52
N LEU A 71 8.22 20.71 -20.14
CA LEU A 71 8.10 19.50 -20.96
C LEU A 71 6.68 18.92 -20.93
N ALA A 72 6.00 18.95 -19.77
CA ALA A 72 4.65 18.40 -19.63
C ALA A 72 3.57 19.32 -20.23
N LEU A 73 3.79 20.64 -20.26
CA LEU A 73 2.86 21.62 -20.86
C LEU A 73 2.63 21.39 -22.36
N LYS A 74 3.60 20.78 -23.06
CA LYS A 74 3.47 20.47 -24.50
C LYS A 74 2.48 19.34 -24.77
N TYR A 75 2.27 18.45 -23.81
CA TYR A 75 1.51 17.22 -23.96
C TYR A 75 0.27 17.25 -23.07
N ASN A 76 -0.64 18.20 -23.29
CA ASN A 76 -1.88 18.24 -22.54
C ASN A 76 -2.83 17.14 -23.04
N SER A 77 -2.97 16.06 -22.28
CA SER A 77 -3.92 14.98 -22.57
C SER A 77 -4.83 14.76 -21.37
N PRO A 78 -6.09 14.33 -21.60
CA PRO A 78 -7.01 14.09 -20.50
C PRO A 78 -6.53 12.97 -19.55
N HIS A 79 -5.67 12.05 -20.03
CA HIS A 79 -4.95 11.08 -19.18
C HIS A 79 -4.10 11.72 -18.07
N LEU A 80 -3.48 12.89 -18.34
CA LEU A 80 -2.70 13.60 -17.34
C LEU A 80 -3.60 14.32 -16.32
N ASP A 81 -4.76 14.78 -16.76
CA ASP A 81 -5.76 15.38 -15.86
C ASP A 81 -6.31 14.31 -14.92
N ALA A 82 -6.59 13.09 -15.42
CA ALA A 82 -6.97 11.96 -14.57
C ALA A 82 -5.88 11.64 -13.54
N MET A 83 -4.61 11.55 -13.94
CA MET A 83 -3.49 11.30 -13.01
C MET A 83 -3.27 12.44 -12.01
N ARG A 84 -3.54 13.70 -12.39
CA ARG A 84 -3.49 14.85 -11.48
C ARG A 84 -4.55 14.72 -10.38
N GLU A 85 -5.78 14.40 -10.76
CA GLU A 85 -6.88 14.23 -9.80
C GLU A 85 -6.64 13.01 -8.88
N VAL A 86 -6.11 11.90 -9.41
CA VAL A 86 -5.67 10.76 -8.58
C VAL A 86 -4.57 11.20 -7.61
N GLY A 87 -3.61 12.01 -8.05
CA GLY A 87 -2.56 12.58 -7.20
C GLY A 87 -3.11 13.47 -6.08
N LEU A 88 -4.13 14.29 -6.36
CA LEU A 88 -4.81 15.11 -5.36
C LEU A 88 -5.57 14.24 -4.34
N ALA A 89 -6.28 13.22 -4.82
CA ALA A 89 -6.96 12.26 -3.95
C ALA A 89 -5.95 11.50 -3.05
N ALA A 90 -4.80 11.12 -3.60
CA ALA A 90 -3.70 10.50 -2.87
C ALA A 90 -3.14 11.42 -1.78
N LYS A 91 -2.93 12.71 -2.10
CA LYS A 91 -2.47 13.72 -1.14
C LYS A 91 -3.45 13.91 0.02
N ASN A 92 -4.74 14.01 -0.29
CA ASN A 92 -5.79 14.18 0.71
C ASN A 92 -6.12 12.87 1.44
N ARG A 93 -5.54 11.74 1.01
CA ARG A 93 -5.85 10.38 1.46
C ARG A 93 -7.35 10.07 1.42
N SER A 94 -8.07 10.65 0.47
CA SER A 94 -9.53 10.57 0.39
C SER A 94 -9.95 9.43 -0.53
N LEU A 95 -10.55 8.38 0.04
CA LEU A 95 -11.10 7.26 -0.75
C LEU A 95 -12.28 7.72 -1.62
N GLY A 96 -13.09 8.65 -1.11
CA GLY A 96 -14.25 9.20 -1.82
C GLY A 96 -13.86 9.91 -3.11
N ASP A 97 -12.82 10.76 -3.03
CA ASP A 97 -12.33 11.49 -4.21
C ASP A 97 -11.73 10.51 -5.23
N PHE A 98 -10.99 9.50 -4.78
CA PHE A 98 -10.44 8.46 -5.65
C PHE A 98 -11.55 7.68 -6.41
N LEU A 99 -12.63 7.31 -5.72
CA LEU A 99 -13.79 6.66 -6.33
C LEU A 99 -14.50 7.57 -7.35
N ALA A 100 -14.62 8.86 -7.05
CA ALA A 100 -15.18 9.84 -7.98
C ALA A 100 -14.34 9.97 -9.25
N VAL A 101 -13.01 10.01 -9.11
CA VAL A 101 -12.07 10.07 -10.25
C VAL A 101 -12.14 8.80 -11.09
N ARG A 102 -12.20 7.62 -10.47
CA ARG A 102 -12.35 6.34 -11.15
C ARG A 102 -13.63 6.27 -12.00
N ASN A 103 -14.73 6.83 -11.49
CA ASN A 103 -16.01 6.90 -12.22
C ASN A 103 -16.01 7.95 -13.33
N LYS A 104 -15.24 9.04 -13.18
CA LYS A 104 -15.14 10.13 -14.14
C LYS A 104 -14.27 9.77 -15.36
N TYR A 105 -13.19 9.00 -15.15
CA TYR A 105 -12.24 8.62 -16.20
C TYR A 105 -12.12 7.10 -16.37
N PRO A 106 -13.20 6.36 -16.68
CA PRO A 106 -13.13 4.91 -16.80
C PRO A 106 -12.29 4.46 -17.99
N VAL A 107 -12.41 5.13 -19.14
CA VAL A 107 -11.71 4.77 -20.38
C VAL A 107 -10.19 4.86 -20.17
N GLU A 108 -9.74 5.97 -19.62
CA GLU A 108 -8.31 6.28 -19.50
C GLU A 108 -7.58 5.45 -18.45
N LEU A 109 -8.30 5.00 -17.41
CA LEU A 109 -7.74 4.24 -16.29
C LEU A 109 -7.89 2.72 -16.44
N LEU A 110 -8.87 2.25 -17.24
CA LEU A 110 -9.15 0.82 -17.44
C LEU A 110 -8.61 0.28 -18.78
N GLU A 111 -8.33 1.13 -19.76
CA GLU A 111 -7.79 0.70 -21.06
C GLU A 111 -6.38 0.09 -20.92
N ASP A 112 -5.61 0.51 -19.91
CA ASP A 112 -4.26 0.04 -19.66
C ASP A 112 -4.22 -0.98 -18.50
N PRO A 113 -3.88 -2.26 -18.76
CA PRO A 113 -3.88 -3.31 -17.74
C PRO A 113 -2.83 -3.08 -16.65
N VAL A 114 -1.70 -2.41 -16.96
CA VAL A 114 -0.64 -2.11 -16.00
C VAL A 114 -1.14 -1.06 -15.01
N VAL A 115 -1.73 0.02 -15.54
CA VAL A 115 -2.32 1.10 -14.73
C VAL A 115 -3.43 0.55 -13.83
N SER A 116 -4.35 -0.25 -14.38
CA SER A 116 -5.45 -0.86 -13.61
C SER A 116 -4.95 -1.72 -12.45
N ARG A 117 -3.92 -2.56 -12.67
CA ARG A 117 -3.32 -3.38 -11.61
C ARG A 117 -2.75 -2.51 -10.48
N HIS A 118 -1.98 -1.49 -10.81
CA HIS A 118 -1.39 -0.58 -9.81
C HIS A 118 -2.44 0.26 -9.09
N LEU A 119 -3.48 0.72 -9.78
CA LEU A 119 -4.59 1.45 -9.16
C LEU A 119 -5.38 0.59 -8.17
N ASN A 120 -5.56 -0.71 -8.46
CA ASN A 120 -6.20 -1.62 -7.51
C ASN A 120 -5.31 -1.84 -6.27
N CYS A 121 -3.99 -2.03 -6.44
CA CYS A 121 -3.07 -2.08 -5.31
C CYS A 121 -3.08 -0.78 -4.50
N PHE A 122 -3.11 0.37 -5.18
CA PHE A 122 -3.19 1.67 -4.53
C PHE A 122 -4.50 1.85 -3.76
N TYR A 123 -5.62 1.41 -4.33
CA TYR A 123 -6.91 1.40 -3.64
C TYR A 123 -6.83 0.60 -2.34
N ASP A 124 -6.22 -0.59 -2.39
CA ASP A 124 -6.03 -1.43 -1.20
C ASP A 124 -5.18 -0.76 -0.12
N THR A 125 -4.08 -0.10 -0.52
CA THR A 125 -3.20 0.65 0.40
C THR A 125 -3.91 1.88 0.98
N LEU A 126 -4.60 2.67 0.15
CA LEU A 126 -5.34 3.85 0.57
C LEU A 126 -6.48 3.49 1.52
N PHE A 127 -7.15 2.36 1.25
CA PHE A 127 -8.22 1.86 2.09
C PHE A 127 -7.68 1.41 3.45
N GLY A 128 -6.55 0.68 3.47
CA GLY A 128 -5.85 0.32 4.70
C GLY A 128 -5.48 1.56 5.52
N GLN A 129 -4.78 2.52 4.93
CA GLN A 129 -4.36 3.76 5.62
C GLN A 129 -5.54 4.58 6.17
N ASN A 130 -6.67 4.64 5.45
CA ASN A 130 -7.88 5.28 5.95
C ASN A 130 -8.45 4.55 7.17
N LEU A 131 -8.48 3.21 7.14
CA LEU A 131 -8.90 2.41 8.27
C LEU A 131 -7.98 2.64 9.48
N LEU A 132 -6.64 2.62 9.30
CA LEU A 132 -5.68 2.91 10.38
C LEU A 132 -6.02 4.25 11.06
N LYS A 133 -6.21 5.31 10.27
CA LYS A 133 -6.51 6.66 10.78
C LYS A 133 -7.85 6.75 11.53
N LEU A 134 -8.87 6.00 11.07
CA LEU A 134 -10.18 5.98 11.72
C LEU A 134 -10.18 5.18 13.03
N ILE A 135 -9.26 4.22 13.16
CA ILE A 135 -9.21 3.26 14.26
C ILE A 135 -8.24 3.73 15.36
N GLU A 136 -7.14 4.40 14.98
CA GLU A 136 -6.10 4.92 15.89
C GLU A 136 -6.62 5.65 17.15
N PRO A 137 -7.62 6.56 17.08
CA PRO A 137 -8.06 7.30 18.26
C PRO A 137 -8.99 6.53 19.21
N TYR A 138 -9.42 5.30 18.89
CA TYR A 138 -10.46 4.60 19.63
C TYR A 138 -10.05 3.20 20.05
N SER A 139 -10.23 2.84 21.33
CA SER A 139 -9.97 1.47 21.81
C SER A 139 -11.06 0.46 21.41
N ARG A 140 -12.29 0.94 21.15
CA ARG A 140 -13.45 0.13 20.75
C ARG A 140 -14.25 0.87 19.70
N VAL A 141 -14.45 0.27 18.52
CA VAL A 141 -15.18 0.90 17.42
C VAL A 141 -16.20 -0.05 16.84
N GLN A 142 -17.41 0.43 16.61
CA GLN A 142 -18.42 -0.34 15.89
C GLN A 142 -18.13 -0.31 14.38
N ILE A 143 -18.05 -1.47 13.74
CA ILE A 143 -17.78 -1.61 12.29
C ILE A 143 -18.90 -0.94 11.49
N GLY A 144 -20.13 -1.01 12.01
CA GLY A 144 -21.31 -0.26 11.58
C GLY A 144 -21.07 1.23 11.31
N HIS A 145 -20.31 1.88 12.19
CA HIS A 145 -20.03 3.30 12.10
C HIS A 145 -18.93 3.59 11.06
N ILE A 146 -17.87 2.77 11.04
CA ILE A 146 -16.78 2.88 10.06
C ILE A 146 -17.32 2.74 8.63
N ALA A 147 -18.17 1.74 8.39
CA ALA A 147 -18.76 1.50 7.07
C ALA A 147 -19.58 2.69 6.56
N LYS A 148 -20.33 3.36 7.44
CA LYS A 148 -21.08 4.58 7.10
C LYS A 148 -20.16 5.75 6.76
N LEU A 149 -19.04 5.91 7.48
CA LEU A 149 -18.07 6.97 7.23
C LEU A 149 -17.38 6.80 5.87
N ILE A 150 -17.06 5.56 5.49
CA ILE A 150 -16.38 5.25 4.22
C ILE A 150 -17.38 5.05 3.06
N ASN A 151 -18.68 4.96 3.35
CA ASN A 151 -19.75 4.70 2.39
C ASN A 151 -19.55 3.38 1.63
N LEU A 152 -19.13 2.33 2.35
CA LEU A 152 -18.92 0.98 1.83
C LEU A 152 -19.74 -0.03 2.63
N PRO A 153 -20.11 -1.18 2.04
CA PRO A 153 -20.82 -2.23 2.76
C PRO A 153 -19.97 -2.83 3.88
N LEU A 154 -20.64 -3.24 4.95
CA LEU A 154 -20.02 -3.81 6.15
C LEU A 154 -19.13 -5.00 5.82
N ASP A 155 -19.58 -5.90 4.94
CA ASP A 155 -18.86 -7.11 4.56
C ASP A 155 -17.46 -6.82 3.98
N VAL A 156 -17.33 -5.73 3.21
CA VAL A 156 -16.04 -5.36 2.58
C VAL A 156 -15.10 -4.77 3.62
N VAL A 157 -15.62 -3.92 4.51
CA VAL A 157 -14.84 -3.31 5.59
C VAL A 157 -14.37 -4.39 6.57
N GLU A 158 -15.25 -5.32 6.95
CA GLU A 158 -14.94 -6.42 7.86
C GLU A 158 -13.87 -7.35 7.28
N LYS A 159 -14.01 -7.75 6.01
CA LYS A 159 -12.98 -8.57 5.33
C LYS A 159 -11.63 -7.85 5.31
N LYS A 160 -11.60 -6.56 4.99
CA LYS A 160 -10.34 -5.81 4.97
C LYS A 160 -9.72 -5.70 6.36
N LEU A 161 -10.52 -5.42 7.38
CA LEU A 161 -10.03 -5.37 8.77
C LEU A 161 -9.49 -6.73 9.21
N SER A 162 -10.15 -7.83 8.84
CA SER A 162 -9.64 -9.17 9.13
C SER A 162 -8.29 -9.43 8.47
N GLN A 163 -8.09 -8.97 7.24
CA GLN A 163 -6.82 -9.07 6.53
C GLN A 163 -5.73 -8.23 7.20
N MET A 164 -6.03 -6.99 7.60
CA MET A 164 -5.06 -6.11 8.27
C MET A 164 -4.63 -6.61 9.65
N ILE A 165 -5.54 -7.27 10.39
CA ILE A 165 -5.22 -7.93 11.66
C ILE A 165 -4.28 -9.13 11.42
N LEU A 166 -4.54 -9.91 10.36
CA LEU A 166 -3.67 -11.04 9.98
C LEU A 166 -2.28 -10.59 9.53
N ASP A 167 -2.20 -9.43 8.85
CA ASP A 167 -0.95 -8.83 8.37
C ASP A 167 -0.12 -8.19 9.52
N ASN A 168 -0.57 -8.31 10.78
CA ASN A 168 0.04 -7.72 11.99
C ASN A 168 0.19 -6.20 11.97
N GLU A 169 -0.55 -5.48 11.13
CA GLU A 169 -0.53 -4.01 11.14
C GLU A 169 -1.22 -3.45 12.40
N HIS A 170 -2.18 -4.19 12.96
CA HIS A 170 -2.87 -3.81 14.18
C HIS A 170 -3.22 -5.00 15.09
N ASN A 171 -2.95 -4.83 16.38
CA ASN A 171 -3.36 -5.76 17.43
C ASN A 171 -4.83 -5.54 17.79
N GLY A 172 -5.73 -6.04 16.96
CA GLY A 172 -7.18 -5.95 17.17
C GLY A 172 -7.85 -7.31 17.20
N ILE A 173 -8.96 -7.43 17.93
CA ILE A 173 -9.88 -8.56 17.84
C ILE A 173 -11.19 -8.07 17.28
N LEU A 174 -11.65 -8.76 16.25
CA LEU A 174 -12.93 -8.50 15.62
C LEU A 174 -13.98 -9.41 16.29
N ASP A 175 -14.92 -8.81 17.03
CA ASP A 175 -16.07 -9.53 17.56
C ASP A 175 -17.21 -9.45 16.54
N GLN A 176 -17.37 -10.52 15.78
CA GLN A 176 -18.39 -10.65 14.74
C GLN A 176 -19.81 -10.73 15.32
N GLY A 177 -19.98 -11.14 16.59
CA GLY A 177 -21.29 -11.23 17.24
C GLY A 177 -21.83 -9.86 17.64
N SER A 178 -20.97 -8.98 18.16
CA SER A 178 -21.35 -7.61 18.54
C SER A 178 -21.08 -6.57 17.44
N GLY A 179 -20.33 -6.93 16.39
CA GLY A 179 -19.95 -6.03 15.30
C GLY A 179 -18.97 -4.93 15.75
N VAL A 180 -18.14 -5.22 16.75
CA VAL A 180 -17.20 -4.28 17.37
C VAL A 180 -15.76 -4.75 17.16
N LEU A 181 -14.91 -3.83 16.72
CA LEU A 181 -13.47 -3.98 16.73
C LEU A 181 -12.94 -3.51 18.08
N VAL A 182 -12.28 -4.41 18.80
CA VAL A 182 -11.60 -4.11 20.08
C VAL A 182 -10.10 -4.11 19.83
N LEU A 183 -9.47 -2.94 19.94
CA LEU A 183 -8.03 -2.83 19.88
C LEU A 183 -7.43 -3.24 21.23
N ARG A 184 -6.43 -4.12 21.19
CA ARG A 184 -5.54 -4.33 22.32
C ARG A 184 -4.41 -3.32 22.20
N GLU A 185 -4.20 -2.56 23.26
CA GLU A 185 -2.90 -1.95 23.47
C GLU A 185 -1.86 -3.08 23.49
N PRO A 186 -0.68 -2.88 22.88
CA PRO A 186 0.39 -3.86 23.00
C PRO A 186 0.61 -4.07 24.49
N GLN A 187 0.26 -5.26 24.97
CA GLN A 187 0.66 -5.65 26.30
C GLN A 187 2.18 -5.55 26.27
N CYS A 188 2.75 -4.67 27.09
CA CYS A 188 4.15 -4.79 27.43
C CYS A 188 4.28 -6.19 28.02
N GLU A 189 4.61 -7.17 27.18
CA GLU A 189 5.19 -8.42 27.63
C GLU A 189 6.44 -7.98 28.38
N GLY A 190 6.31 -7.82 29.70
CA GLY A 190 7.42 -7.46 30.55
C GLY A 190 8.53 -8.41 30.19
N LYS A 191 9.71 -7.87 29.85
CA LYS A 191 10.88 -8.68 29.44
C LYS A 191 11.13 -9.83 30.42
N ASP A 192 10.68 -9.69 31.66
CA ASP A 192 10.76 -10.65 32.75
C ASP A 192 10.01 -11.96 32.50
N TYR A 193 8.88 -11.97 31.78
CA TYR A 193 8.08 -13.18 31.54
C TYR A 193 8.79 -14.25 30.69
N PRO A 194 9.39 -13.91 29.52
CA PRO A 194 10.17 -14.88 28.76
C PRO A 194 11.45 -15.30 29.51
N HIS A 195 12.04 -14.42 30.32
CA HIS A 195 13.21 -14.77 31.16
C HIS A 195 12.82 -15.74 32.29
N ALA A 196 11.67 -15.55 32.92
CA ALA A 196 11.14 -16.47 33.93
C ALA A 196 10.82 -17.84 33.32
N LEU A 197 10.21 -17.88 32.13
CA LEU A 197 9.96 -19.12 31.38
C LEU A 197 11.27 -19.84 31.03
N ALA A 198 12.28 -19.11 30.55
CA ALA A 198 13.60 -19.67 30.25
C ALA A 198 14.30 -20.23 31.50
N ALA A 199 14.17 -19.55 32.64
CA ALA A 199 14.69 -20.01 33.93
C ALA A 199 14.01 -21.29 34.40
N ILE A 200 12.68 -21.37 34.29
CA ILE A 200 11.91 -22.59 34.61
C ILE A 200 12.33 -23.76 33.71
N HIS A 201 12.53 -23.52 32.42
CA HIS A 201 12.95 -24.56 31.48
C HIS A 201 14.38 -25.06 31.77
N SER A 202 15.27 -24.15 32.19
CA SER A 202 16.63 -24.48 32.60
C SER A 202 16.64 -25.30 33.89
N LEU A 203 15.80 -24.94 34.87
CA LEU A 203 15.64 -25.72 36.11
C LEU A 203 15.13 -27.14 35.82
N ASN A 204 14.17 -27.30 34.91
CA ASN A 204 13.67 -28.62 34.54
C ASN A 204 14.77 -29.51 33.92
N GLY A 205 15.58 -28.94 33.02
CA GLY A 205 16.73 -29.66 32.45
C GLY A 205 17.79 -30.06 33.49
N ILE A 206 18.00 -29.23 34.52
CA ILE A 206 18.91 -29.55 35.64
C ILE A 206 18.36 -30.70 36.49
N VAL A 207 17.04 -30.70 36.76
CA VAL A 207 16.37 -31.77 37.52
C VAL A 207 16.49 -33.10 36.77
N ASP A 208 16.27 -33.12 35.45
CA ASP A 208 16.42 -34.32 34.63
C ASP A 208 17.88 -34.84 34.64
N MET A 209 18.87 -33.95 34.55
CA MET A 209 20.29 -34.32 34.65
C MET A 209 20.64 -34.91 36.03
N LEU A 210 20.09 -34.35 37.11
CA LEU A 210 20.28 -34.87 38.46
C LEU A 210 19.66 -36.26 38.60
N PHE A 211 18.46 -36.47 38.07
CA PHE A 211 17.77 -37.77 38.08
C PHE A 211 18.57 -38.83 37.31
N GLN A 212 19.09 -38.49 36.12
CA GLN A 212 19.93 -39.40 35.35
C GLN A 212 21.23 -39.75 36.09
N LYS A 213 21.88 -38.79 36.76
CA LYS A 213 23.09 -39.06 37.55
C LYS A 213 22.81 -39.97 38.73
N THR A 214 21.73 -39.75 39.48
CA THR A 214 21.38 -40.60 40.62
C THR A 214 20.97 -42.02 40.20
N THR A 215 20.31 -42.19 39.05
CA THR A 215 20.06 -43.53 38.49
C THR A 215 21.32 -44.28 38.03
N LYS A 216 22.38 -43.57 37.65
CA LYS A 216 23.69 -44.15 37.26
C LYS A 216 24.62 -44.45 38.43
N LEU A 217 24.33 -43.90 39.62
CA LEU A 217 25.11 -44.06 40.85
C LEU A 217 24.61 -45.21 41.75
N LYS A 218 23.55 -45.92 41.33
CA LYS A 218 23.14 -47.23 41.85
C LYS A 218 23.77 -48.33 41.02
#